data_AF-A0A953JDY5-F1
#
_entry.id   AF-A0A953JDY5-F1
#
_cell.length_a   1.000
_cell.length_b   1.000
_cell.length_c   1.000
_cell.angle_alpha   90.00
_cell.angle_beta   90.00
_cell.angle_gamma   90.00
#
_symmetry.space_group_name_H-M   'P 1'
#
loop_
_entity.id
_entity.type
_entity.pdbx_description
1 polymer ?
#
loop_
_entity_poly.entity_id
_entity_poly.type
_entity_poly.pdbx_seq_one_letter_code
_entity_poly.pdbx_strand_id
1 'polypeptide(L)' 'MALVRGLFWLTLFIVLTFCFVVLFEHGPKDFVNGARKEYRRIRSFVAKQTETMRKPKKEG' A
#
# COMPACT_ATOMS: atom_id res chain seq x y z
N MET A 1 -1.54 -22.34 14.19
CA MET A 1 -2.72 -21.62 14.73
C MET A 1 -2.41 -20.20 15.24
N ALA A 2 -1.34 -19.97 16.00
CA ALA A 2 -0.99 -18.62 16.51
C ALA A 2 -0.41 -17.68 15.43
N LEU A 3 0.44 -18.19 14.53
CA LEU A 3 1.10 -17.37 13.49
C LEU A 3 0.11 -16.84 12.43
N VAL A 4 -0.81 -17.69 11.97
CA VAL A 4 -1.88 -17.29 11.03
C VAL A 4 -2.78 -16.22 11.65
N ARG A 5 -3.06 -16.34 12.96
CA ARG A 5 -3.81 -15.33 13.70
C ARG A 5 -3.04 -14.00 13.73
N GLY A 6 -1.75 -14.03 14.04
CA GLY A 6 -0.89 -12.84 14.02
C GLY A 6 -0.84 -12.16 12.66
N LEU A 7 -0.63 -12.93 11.59
CA LEU A 7 -0.65 -12.42 10.21
C LEU A 7 -2.01 -11.83 9.83
N PHE A 8 -3.10 -12.49 10.20
CA PHE A 8 -4.44 -11.97 9.97
C PHE A 8 -4.66 -10.62 10.64
N TRP A 9 -4.29 -10.49 11.92
CA TRP A 9 -4.39 -9.25 12.67
C TRP A 9 -3.48 -8.15 12.10
N LEU A 10 -2.28 -8.51 11.66
CA LEU A 10 -1.33 -7.57 11.05
C LEU A 10 -1.85 -7.05 9.70
N THR A 11 -2.38 -7.94 8.85
CA THR A 11 -3.03 -7.54 7.59
C THR A 11 -4.24 -6.66 7.86
N LEU A 12 -5.09 -7.05 8.81
CA LEU A 12 -6.27 -6.26 9.20
C LEU A 12 -5.87 -4.87 9.68
N PHE A 13 -4.81 -4.78 10.49
CA PHE A 13 -4.26 -3.51 10.98
C PHE A 13 -3.80 -2.63 9.81
N ILE A 14 -2.99 -3.17 8.88
CA ILE A 14 -2.53 -2.42 7.70
C ILE A 14 -3.71 -1.91 6.87
N VAL A 15 -4.71 -2.76 6.61
CA VAL A 15 -5.90 -2.39 5.82
C VAL A 15 -6.69 -1.30 6.55
N LEU A 16 -6.91 -1.44 7.85
CA LEU A 16 -7.62 -0.45 8.66
C LEU A 16 -6.88 0.89 8.66
N THR A 17 -5.57 0.89 8.88
CA THR A 17 -4.75 2.11 8.86
C THR A 17 -4.80 2.78 7.48
N PHE A 18 -4.69 2.00 6.39
CA PHE A 18 -4.81 2.52 5.03
C PHE A 18 -6.19 3.14 4.79
N CYS A 19 -7.27 2.44 5.18
CA CYS A 19 -8.62 2.98 5.10
C CYS A 19 -8.76 4.26 5.95
N PHE A 20 -8.17 4.31 7.13
CA PHE A 20 -8.25 5.50 8.00
C PHE A 20 -7.57 6.71 7.36
N VAL A 21 -6.38 6.52 6.78
CA VAL A 21 -5.64 7.57 6.07
C VAL A 21 -6.42 8.05 4.85
N VAL A 22 -6.93 7.14 4.02
CA VAL A 22 -7.72 7.52 2.84
C VAL A 22 -9.01 8.24 3.24
N LEU A 23 -9.68 7.77 4.29
CA LEU A 23 -10.91 8.40 4.80
C LEU A 23 -10.64 9.78 5.41
N PHE A 24 -9.50 9.96 6.09
CA PHE A 24 -9.10 11.24 6.64
C PHE A 24 -8.70 12.24 5.54
N GLU A 25 -8.01 11.77 4.51
CA GLU A 25 -7.46 12.63 3.46
C GLU A 25 -8.49 12.99 2.37
N HIS A 26 -9.41 12.09 2.05
CA HIS A 26 -10.40 12.27 0.97
C HIS A 26 -11.85 12.36 1.48
N GLY A 27 -12.10 12.05 2.75
CA GLY A 27 -13.44 12.03 3.32
C GLY A 27 -14.27 10.81 2.91
N PRO A 28 -15.37 10.52 3.64
CA PRO A 28 -16.22 9.35 3.40
C PRO A 28 -16.97 9.40 2.05
N LYS A 29 -17.20 10.58 1.48
CA LYS A 29 -17.93 10.76 0.22
C LYS A 29 -17.11 10.35 -1.01
N ASP A 30 -15.80 10.56 -0.97
CA ASP A 30 -14.89 10.27 -2.09
C ASP A 30 -13.91 9.13 -1.78
N PHE A 31 -14.16 8.35 -0.72
CA PHE A 31 -13.28 7.28 -0.24
C PHE A 31 -12.85 6.31 -1.34
N VAL A 32 -13.78 5.85 -2.17
CA VAL A 32 -13.50 4.89 -3.26
C VAL A 32 -12.63 5.53 -4.35
N ASN A 33 -12.87 6.79 -4.66
CA ASN A 33 -12.12 7.53 -5.67
C ASN A 33 -10.71 7.88 -5.16
N GLY A 34 -10.60 8.29 -3.90
CA GLY A 34 -9.34 8.54 -3.20
C GLY A 34 -8.48 7.29 -3.05
N ALA A 35 -9.07 6.17 -2.60
CA ALA A 35 -8.39 4.88 -2.50
C ALA A 35 -7.81 4.44 -3.85
N ARG A 36 -8.57 4.61 -4.93
CA ARG A 36 -8.13 4.23 -6.28
C ARG A 36 -6.99 5.11 -6.79
N LYS A 37 -7.04 6.41 -6.51
CA LYS A 37 -6.01 7.38 -6.88
C LYS A 37 -4.69 7.09 -6.15
N GLU A 38 -4.78 6.84 -4.85
CA GLU A 38 -3.62 6.55 -4.01
C GLU A 38 -3.06 5.16 -4.29
N TYR A 39 -3.91 4.16 -4.54
CA TYR A 39 -3.48 2.85 -4.99
C TYR A 39 -2.71 2.91 -6.32
N ARG A 40 -3.18 3.73 -7.28
CA ARG A 40 -2.47 3.93 -8.55
C ARG A 40 -1.09 4.59 -8.33
N ARG A 41 -1.00 5.54 -7.40
CA ARG A 41 0.26 6.19 -7.01
C ARG A 41 1.21 5.20 -6.33
N ILE A 42 0.76 4.48 -5.30
CA ILE A 42 1.54 3.46 -4.60
C ILE A 42 2.01 2.39 -5.57
N ARG A 43 1.13 1.88 -6.45
CA ARG A 43 1.50 0.89 -7.47
C ARG A 43 2.59 1.41 -8.40
N SER A 44 2.51 2.68 -8.82
CA SER A 44 3.56 3.27 -9.66
C SER A 44 4.89 3.45 -8.92
N PHE A 45 4.85 3.75 -7.61
CA PHE A 45 6.05 3.82 -6.77
C PHE A 45 6.65 2.45 -6.51
N VAL A 46 5.84 1.44 -6.21
CA VAL A 46 6.29 0.06 -6.03
C VAL A 46 6.89 -0.47 -7.33
N ALA A 47 6.21 -0.27 -8.47
CA ALA A 47 6.74 -0.64 -9.78
C ALA A 47 8.10 0.03 -10.05
N LYS A 48 8.22 1.35 -9.82
CA LYS A 48 9.50 2.06 -9.93
C LYS A 48 10.57 1.52 -8.99
N GLN A 49 10.24 1.22 -7.74
CA GLN A 49 11.18 0.62 -6.79
C GLN A 49 11.59 -0.79 -7.20
N THR A 50 10.67 -1.60 -7.71
CA THR A 50 10.97 -2.92 -8.27
C THR A 50 11.88 -2.82 -9.49
N GLU A 51 11.67 -1.82 -10.35
CA GLU A 51 12.56 -1.54 -11.49
C GLU A 51 13.95 -1.06 -11.05
N THR A 52 14.03 -0.20 -10.04
CA THR A 52 15.30 0.25 -9.42
C THR A 52 16.03 -0.91 -8.75
N MET A 53 15.33 -1.82 -8.07
CA MET A 53 15.88 -3.04 -7.48
C MET A 53 16.29 -4.08 -8.52
N ARG A 54 15.62 -4.10 -9.69
CA ARG A 54 15.92 -5.02 -10.81
C ARG A 54 17.04 -4.54 -11.72
N LYS A 55 17.46 -3.27 -11.63
CA LYS A 55 18.74 -2.85 -12.21
C LYS A 55 19.83 -3.11 -11.17
N PRO A 56 20.51 -4.29 -11.18
CA PRO A 56 21.77 -4.37 -10.49
C PRO A 56 22.66 -3.29 -11.09
N LYS A 57 23.22 -2.51 -10.20
CA LYS A 57 24.37 -1.65 -10.41
C LYS A 57 25.44 -2.45 -11.19
N LYS A 58 25.41 -2.40 -12.52
CA LYS A 58 26.59 -2.66 -13.36
C LYS A 58 27.39 -1.36 -13.36
N GLU A 59 28.05 -1.09 -12.23
CA GLU A 59 29.27 -0.29 -12.26
C GLU A 59 30.40 -1.30 -12.49
N GLY A 60 30.82 -1.39 -13.74
CA GLY A 60 32.08 -1.99 -14.16
C GLY A 60 32.98 -0.89 -14.70
#